data_AF-A0AAW7D815-F1
#
_entry.id   AF-A0AAW7D815-F1
#
_cell.length_a   1.000
_cell.length_b   1.000
_cell.length_c   1.000
_cell.angle_alpha   90.00
_cell.angle_beta   90.00
_cell.angle_gamma   90.00
#
_symmetry.space_group_name_H-M   'P 1'
#
loop_
_entity.id
_entity.type
_entity.pdbx_description
1 polymer ?
#
loop_
_entity_poly.entity_id
_entity_poly.type
_entity_poly.pdbx_seq_one_letter_code
_entity_poly.pdbx_strand_id
1 'polypeptide(L)'
;MKKIVIFAFLLGAGFVAKAQVGIGTPTPVNSTMLDVDAADKGILIPRVKLTTIANFSPIEGTATESLLVYNIGTTLPKGFYFWSNDRWNQIIDQENLELSINNIINGGSGSDLGELKRVIDFLVPTNPKSGDKSLSQAALIIDPETGKIYSVSYDVTTDAYIRTEVSMQDNIKEFETRTFFKKAVVETDGQTPNFVDTNEAPDFTTAKKGEVFYQYLGEDNRIDYLNLTADVTNIIENNENIKNEITNILNQGGNVYFTTEAIGDIPANSIYYIDTDTNEKVVVDLSSTIINEITENIEIIKNEVGNKITNNEVIKTANTVDTDAVFIYKGVTKITGAKAKRVELDGKLSQEGSNIDRILAIQVFQGNKLITNAVTDVVIDSTKKKIDFNLGTGKMYVPVAEGDYEVIIEFTAK
;
A
#
# COMPACT_ATOMS: atom_id res chain seq x y z
N MET A 1 -48.99 54.19 -116.64
CA MET A 1 -47.64 53.57 -116.74
C MET A 1 -46.66 54.05 -115.66
N LYS A 2 -46.51 55.36 -115.37
CA LYS A 2 -45.58 55.86 -114.32
C LYS A 2 -45.82 55.33 -112.89
N LYS A 3 -47.06 55.02 -112.49
CA LYS A 3 -47.38 54.46 -111.15
C LYS A 3 -47.06 52.96 -111.00
N ILE A 4 -47.05 52.20 -112.11
CA ILE A 4 -46.75 50.76 -112.11
C ILE A 4 -45.26 50.52 -111.95
N VAL A 5 -44.41 51.40 -112.52
CA VAL A 5 -42.96 51.33 -112.39
C VAL A 5 -42.49 51.59 -110.95
N ILE A 6 -43.13 52.53 -110.24
CA ILE A 6 -42.84 52.80 -108.82
C ILE A 6 -43.24 51.61 -107.94
N PHE A 7 -44.35 50.95 -108.25
CA PHE A 7 -44.81 49.78 -107.50
C PHE A 7 -43.89 48.57 -107.71
N ALA A 8 -43.39 48.37 -108.93
CA ALA A 8 -42.41 47.32 -109.24
C ALA A 8 -41.05 47.58 -108.57
N PHE A 9 -40.61 48.84 -108.46
CA PHE A 9 -39.38 49.20 -107.76
C PHE A 9 -39.48 49.01 -106.24
N LEU A 10 -40.63 49.33 -105.63
CA LEU A 10 -40.87 49.07 -104.20
C LEU A 10 -40.92 47.57 -103.87
N LEU A 11 -41.44 46.74 -104.77
CA LEU A 11 -41.46 45.28 -104.61
C LEU A 11 -40.06 44.64 -104.69
N GLY A 12 -39.12 45.24 -105.42
CA GLY A 12 -37.73 44.77 -105.52
C GLY A 12 -36.83 45.18 -104.36
N ALA A 13 -37.13 46.28 -103.67
CA ALA A 13 -36.29 46.84 -102.60
C ALA A 13 -36.45 46.15 -101.23
N GLY A 14 -37.39 45.21 -101.08
CA GLY A 14 -37.71 44.55 -99.80
C GLY A 14 -36.92 43.27 -99.49
N PHE A 15 -36.12 42.75 -100.44
CA PHE A 15 -35.35 41.53 -100.21
C PHE A 15 -33.95 41.87 -99.70
N VAL A 16 -33.80 41.95 -98.37
CA VAL A 16 -32.48 41.89 -97.74
C VAL A 16 -32.00 40.45 -97.83
N ALA A 17 -31.11 40.16 -98.78
CA ALA A 17 -30.42 38.87 -98.83
C ALA A 17 -29.57 38.69 -97.56
N LYS A 18 -29.93 37.72 -96.72
CA LYS A 18 -29.13 37.32 -95.56
C LYS A 18 -27.92 36.53 -96.07
N ALA A 19 -26.71 37.05 -95.87
CA ALA A 19 -25.46 36.45 -96.35
C ALA A 19 -24.86 35.44 -95.35
N GLN A 20 -25.66 34.47 -94.88
CA GLN A 20 -25.15 33.33 -94.11
C GLN A 20 -24.55 32.30 -95.06
N VAL A 21 -23.38 31.74 -94.71
CA VAL A 21 -22.69 30.78 -95.56
C VAL A 21 -23.09 29.37 -95.14
N GLY A 22 -23.93 28.73 -95.94
CA GLY A 22 -24.21 27.30 -95.84
C GLY A 22 -23.33 26.52 -96.79
N ILE A 23 -22.59 25.53 -96.28
CA ILE A 23 -21.86 24.56 -97.10
C ILE A 23 -22.52 23.20 -96.87
N GLY A 24 -23.16 22.65 -97.90
CA GLY A 24 -23.85 21.37 -97.83
C GLY A 24 -25.31 21.43 -97.34
N THR A 25 -25.77 22.59 -96.85
CA THR A 25 -27.18 22.83 -96.49
C THR A 25 -27.74 24.12 -97.13
N PRO A 26 -28.94 24.09 -97.73
CA PRO A 26 -29.61 25.29 -98.23
C PRO A 26 -30.26 26.12 -97.11
N THR A 27 -30.37 25.57 -95.90
CA THR A 27 -31.00 26.21 -94.74
C THR A 27 -30.06 26.19 -93.52
N PRO A 28 -29.01 27.04 -93.49
CA PRO A 28 -28.13 27.18 -92.34
C PRO A 28 -28.88 27.49 -91.05
N VAL A 29 -28.40 26.96 -89.93
CA VAL A 29 -28.91 27.28 -88.59
C VAL A 29 -28.75 28.78 -88.32
N ASN A 30 -29.83 29.43 -87.87
CA ASN A 30 -29.92 30.89 -87.75
C ASN A 30 -28.92 31.53 -86.77
N SER A 31 -28.32 30.74 -85.87
CA SER A 31 -27.29 31.18 -84.90
C SER A 31 -25.86 31.09 -85.46
N THR A 32 -25.68 30.69 -86.73
CA THR A 32 -24.36 30.45 -87.32
C THR A 32 -24.09 31.43 -88.48
N MET A 33 -22.85 31.92 -88.54
CA MET A 33 -22.37 32.68 -89.70
C MET A 33 -21.88 31.75 -90.83
N LEU A 34 -21.35 30.59 -90.43
CA LEU A 34 -20.93 29.49 -91.29
C LEU A 34 -21.53 28.20 -90.74
N ASP A 35 -22.34 27.52 -91.54
CA ASP A 35 -22.90 26.21 -91.23
C ASP A 35 -22.38 25.20 -92.25
N VAL A 36 -21.76 24.12 -91.79
CA VAL A 36 -21.21 23.07 -92.65
C VAL A 36 -21.88 21.77 -92.29
N ASP A 37 -22.73 21.27 -93.17
CA ASP A 37 -23.50 20.05 -92.97
C ASP A 37 -23.12 18.98 -93.99
N ALA A 38 -22.64 17.83 -93.50
CA ALA A 38 -22.32 16.66 -94.30
C ALA A 38 -22.30 15.42 -93.40
N ALA A 39 -22.87 14.31 -93.88
CA ALA A 39 -22.90 13.05 -93.12
C ALA A 39 -21.55 12.31 -93.11
N ASP A 40 -20.70 12.55 -94.11
CA ASP A 40 -19.47 11.79 -94.39
C ASP A 40 -18.24 12.69 -94.62
N LYS A 41 -18.33 14.00 -94.35
CA LYS A 41 -17.24 14.97 -94.54
C LYS A 41 -17.04 15.81 -93.29
N GLY A 42 -15.81 16.25 -93.06
CA GLY A 42 -15.45 17.16 -91.97
C GLY A 42 -14.86 18.47 -92.47
N ILE A 43 -14.55 19.36 -91.54
CA ILE A 43 -13.88 20.64 -91.82
C ILE A 43 -12.39 20.50 -91.53
N LEU A 44 -11.56 20.89 -92.50
CA LEU A 44 -10.13 21.02 -92.27
C LEU A 44 -9.78 22.42 -91.79
N ILE A 45 -9.52 22.55 -90.49
CA ILE A 45 -9.03 23.79 -89.87
C ILE A 45 -7.59 24.08 -90.34
N PRO A 46 -7.19 25.35 -90.52
CA PRO A 46 -5.83 25.72 -90.95
C PRO A 46 -4.73 25.00 -90.17
N ARG A 47 -3.84 24.33 -90.90
CA ARG A 47 -2.71 23.59 -90.34
C ARG A 47 -1.46 24.46 -90.35
N VAL A 48 -0.95 24.79 -89.17
CA VAL A 48 0.19 25.70 -89.01
C VAL A 48 1.29 25.09 -88.16
N LYS A 49 2.51 25.60 -88.26
CA LYS A 49 3.64 25.17 -87.43
C LYS A 49 3.84 26.19 -86.31
N LEU A 50 3.30 25.92 -85.14
CA LEU A 50 3.55 26.73 -83.95
C LEU A 50 4.91 26.35 -83.36
N THR A 51 5.76 27.35 -83.11
CA THR A 51 7.08 27.18 -82.49
C THR A 51 7.09 27.55 -81.01
N THR A 52 6.18 28.41 -80.58
CA THR A 52 5.99 28.81 -79.18
C THR A 52 4.52 29.17 -78.95
N ILE A 53 4.06 29.00 -77.72
CA ILE A 53 2.69 29.37 -77.32
C ILE A 53 2.54 30.87 -77.10
N ALA A 54 3.64 31.60 -76.88
CA ALA A 54 3.59 33.02 -76.51
C ALA A 54 3.49 33.98 -77.70
N ASN A 55 3.73 33.51 -78.93
CA ASN A 55 3.76 34.37 -80.12
C ASN A 55 2.60 34.02 -81.06
N PHE A 56 1.93 35.05 -81.60
CA PHE A 56 0.82 34.87 -82.54
C PHE A 56 1.25 34.28 -83.91
N SER A 57 2.51 34.50 -84.30
CA SER A 57 3.15 33.88 -85.47
C SER A 57 2.98 32.35 -85.43
N PRO A 58 2.72 31.68 -86.57
CA PRO A 58 2.88 32.13 -87.96
C PRO A 58 1.61 32.76 -88.57
N ILE A 59 0.58 33.03 -87.78
CA ILE A 59 -0.61 33.71 -88.27
C ILE A 59 -0.30 35.20 -88.45
N GLU A 60 -0.64 35.73 -89.61
CA GLU A 60 -0.45 37.15 -89.94
C GLU A 60 -1.74 37.93 -89.68
N GLY A 61 -1.61 39.21 -89.30
CA GLY A 61 -2.72 40.12 -89.02
C GLY A 61 -2.92 40.41 -87.53
N THR A 62 -4.10 40.91 -87.17
CA THR A 62 -4.44 41.26 -85.78
C THR A 62 -4.74 40.00 -84.97
N ALA A 63 -4.02 39.81 -83.87
CA ALA A 63 -4.30 38.73 -82.93
C ALA A 63 -5.74 38.85 -82.41
N THR A 64 -6.56 37.85 -82.72
CA THR A 64 -7.99 37.86 -82.40
C THR A 64 -8.32 36.65 -81.54
N GLU A 65 -9.02 36.89 -80.44
CA GLU A 65 -9.42 35.84 -79.52
C GLU A 65 -10.31 34.78 -80.19
N SER A 66 -10.18 33.53 -79.73
CA SER A 66 -10.87 32.35 -80.24
C SER A 66 -10.48 31.93 -81.67
N LEU A 67 -9.38 32.45 -82.23
CA LEU A 67 -8.87 31.98 -83.51
C LEU A 67 -8.33 30.56 -83.37
N LEU A 68 -8.88 29.61 -84.14
CA LEU A 68 -8.59 28.17 -84.05
C LEU A 68 -7.67 27.71 -85.17
N VAL A 69 -6.61 26.96 -84.80
CA VAL A 69 -5.67 26.35 -85.73
C VAL A 69 -5.33 24.92 -85.31
N TYR A 70 -4.83 24.11 -86.25
CA TYR A 70 -4.26 22.81 -85.94
C TYR A 70 -2.73 22.87 -86.07
N ASN A 71 -2.01 22.65 -84.96
CA ASN A 71 -0.55 22.62 -84.96
C ASN A 71 -0.03 21.30 -85.56
N ILE A 72 0.76 21.42 -86.64
CA ILE A 72 1.49 20.30 -87.27
C ILE A 72 2.99 20.31 -86.97
N GLY A 73 3.48 21.31 -86.24
CA GLY A 73 4.87 21.41 -85.81
C GLY A 73 5.26 20.30 -84.83
N THR A 74 6.55 20.19 -84.54
CA THR A 74 7.11 19.23 -83.58
C THR A 74 7.63 19.89 -82.30
N THR A 75 7.74 21.22 -82.27
CA THR A 75 8.24 21.98 -81.11
C THR A 75 7.21 22.03 -79.99
N LEU A 76 5.93 22.14 -80.34
CA LEU A 76 4.81 22.04 -79.42
C LEU A 76 4.02 20.76 -79.72
N PRO A 77 3.28 20.21 -78.74
CA PRO A 77 2.38 19.09 -78.97
C PRO A 77 1.47 19.35 -80.17
N LYS A 78 1.31 18.35 -81.04
CA LYS A 78 0.38 18.43 -82.17
C LYS A 78 -1.05 18.43 -81.64
N GLY A 79 -1.94 19.19 -82.28
CA GLY A 79 -3.33 19.27 -81.85
C GLY A 79 -3.99 20.60 -82.20
N PHE A 80 -5.21 20.79 -81.71
CA PHE A 80 -5.94 22.04 -81.86
C PHE A 80 -5.48 23.07 -80.84
N TYR A 81 -5.27 24.29 -81.30
CA TYR A 81 -4.92 25.44 -80.47
C TYR A 81 -5.84 26.59 -80.79
N PHE A 82 -6.25 27.33 -79.76
CA PHE A 82 -6.97 28.58 -79.91
C PHE A 82 -6.19 29.73 -79.27
N TRP A 83 -6.30 30.93 -79.85
CA TRP A 83 -5.70 32.13 -79.30
C TRP A 83 -6.58 32.72 -78.19
N SER A 84 -6.04 32.88 -76.98
CA SER A 84 -6.69 33.61 -75.88
C SER A 84 -5.64 33.99 -74.83
N ASN A 85 -5.85 35.09 -74.11
CA ASN A 85 -4.92 35.60 -73.09
C ASN A 85 -3.47 35.76 -73.61
N ASP A 86 -3.33 36.33 -74.81
CA ASP A 86 -2.04 36.57 -75.49
C ASP A 86 -1.16 35.32 -75.67
N ARG A 87 -1.80 34.16 -75.81
CA ARG A 87 -1.10 32.89 -76.07
C ARG A 87 -1.96 31.88 -76.84
N TRP A 88 -1.29 30.92 -77.46
CA TRP A 88 -1.89 29.70 -77.97
C TRP A 88 -2.17 28.74 -76.82
N ASN A 89 -3.46 28.42 -76.62
CA ASN A 89 -3.92 27.44 -75.65
C ASN A 89 -4.29 26.15 -76.37
N GLN A 90 -3.71 25.03 -75.94
CA GLN A 90 -4.01 23.72 -76.51
C GLN A 90 -5.37 23.23 -76.00
N ILE A 91 -6.17 22.67 -76.89
CA ILE A 91 -7.34 21.89 -76.52
C ILE A 91 -6.86 20.45 -76.26
N ILE A 92 -7.04 19.99 -75.02
CA ILE A 92 -6.71 18.63 -74.60
C ILE A 92 -7.99 17.80 -74.50
N ASP A 93 -7.90 16.52 -74.83
CA ASP A 93 -8.98 15.56 -74.58
C ASP A 93 -8.96 15.08 -73.12
N GLN A 94 -10.05 14.41 -72.72
CA GLN A 94 -10.23 13.92 -71.37
C GLN A 94 -9.16 12.88 -70.98
N GLU A 95 -8.77 12.01 -71.91
CA GLU A 95 -7.78 10.95 -71.67
C GLU A 95 -6.41 11.54 -71.31
N ASN A 96 -5.93 12.53 -72.08
CA ASN A 96 -4.65 13.19 -71.81
C ASN A 96 -4.66 14.00 -70.51
N LEU A 97 -5.81 14.57 -70.12
CA LEU A 97 -5.97 15.24 -68.83
C LEU A 97 -5.89 14.23 -67.67
N GLU A 98 -6.61 13.12 -67.77
CA GLU A 98 -6.61 12.06 -66.75
C GLU A 98 -5.20 11.44 -66.60
N LEU A 99 -4.49 11.21 -67.71
CA LEU A 99 -3.09 10.77 -67.68
C LEU A 99 -2.19 11.77 -66.95
N SER A 100 -2.36 13.07 -67.20
CA SER A 100 -1.58 14.13 -66.54
C SER A 100 -1.84 14.16 -65.04
N ILE A 101 -3.10 14.02 -64.61
CA ILE A 101 -3.49 13.95 -63.20
C ILE A 101 -2.95 12.69 -62.53
N ASN A 102 -3.08 11.53 -63.20
CA ASN A 102 -2.59 10.26 -62.69
C ASN A 102 -1.07 10.27 -62.50
N ASN A 103 -0.32 10.90 -63.41
CA ASN A 103 1.12 11.06 -63.28
C ASN A 103 1.53 11.95 -62.10
N ILE A 104 0.70 12.94 -61.73
CA ILE A 104 0.93 13.77 -60.55
C ILE A 104 0.64 12.97 -59.27
N ILE A 105 -0.48 12.26 -59.20
CA ILE A 105 -0.94 11.54 -58.01
C ILE A 105 -0.10 10.28 -57.74
N ASN A 106 0.21 9.52 -58.79
CA ASN A 106 0.88 8.24 -58.67
C ASN A 106 2.39 8.32 -58.93
N GLY A 107 2.91 9.50 -59.23
CA GLY A 107 4.33 9.75 -59.47
C GLY A 107 4.80 9.12 -60.78
N GLY A 108 4.83 9.90 -61.85
CA GLY A 108 5.77 9.63 -62.93
C GLY A 108 7.20 9.60 -62.35
N SER A 109 8.02 8.64 -62.80
CA SER A 109 9.40 8.47 -62.32
C SER A 109 10.14 9.80 -62.22
N GLY A 110 10.47 10.23 -61.00
CA GLY A 110 11.25 11.46 -60.73
C GLY A 110 10.49 12.68 -60.22
N SER A 111 9.22 12.58 -59.80
CA SER A 111 8.56 13.66 -59.03
C SER A 111 8.79 13.49 -57.52
N ASP A 112 9.01 14.60 -56.80
CA ASP A 112 9.24 14.60 -55.34
C ASP A 112 8.12 13.89 -54.56
N LEU A 113 6.87 13.98 -55.04
CA LEU A 113 5.73 13.29 -54.45
C LEU A 113 5.73 11.77 -54.73
N GLY A 114 6.20 11.35 -55.91
CA GLY A 114 6.36 9.93 -56.24
C GLY A 114 7.50 9.28 -55.44
N GLU A 115 8.59 10.02 -55.23
CA GLU A 115 9.69 9.61 -54.33
C GLU A 115 9.20 9.52 -52.89
N LEU A 116 8.45 10.50 -52.38
CA LEU A 116 7.88 10.47 -51.03
C LEU A 116 6.94 9.27 -50.84
N LYS A 117 6.10 9.00 -51.83
CA LYS A 117 5.20 7.83 -51.80
C LYS A 117 6.00 6.53 -51.83
N ARG A 118 7.01 6.41 -52.68
CA ARG A 118 7.90 5.23 -52.75
C ARG A 118 8.65 5.02 -51.43
N VAL A 119 9.11 6.11 -50.81
CA VAL A 119 9.76 6.09 -49.50
C VAL A 119 8.78 5.67 -48.41
N ILE A 120 7.54 6.15 -48.42
CA ILE A 120 6.49 5.71 -47.47
C ILE A 120 6.09 4.24 -47.71
N ASP A 121 6.01 3.80 -48.96
CA ASP A 121 5.72 2.41 -49.32
C ASP A 121 6.87 1.47 -48.95
N PHE A 122 8.11 1.95 -48.91
CA PHE A 122 9.29 1.13 -48.60
C PHE A 122 9.72 1.20 -47.11
N LEU A 123 9.67 2.38 -46.48
CA LEU A 123 10.14 2.61 -45.10
C LEU A 123 9.11 2.27 -44.02
N VAL A 124 7.85 2.05 -44.39
CA VAL A 124 6.79 1.68 -43.44
C VAL A 124 6.36 0.25 -43.77
N PRO A 125 6.94 -0.79 -43.13
CA PRO A 125 6.66 -2.19 -43.44
C PRO A 125 5.20 -2.58 -43.20
N THR A 126 4.50 -1.81 -42.35
CA THR A 126 3.08 -1.97 -42.06
C THR A 126 2.19 -1.36 -43.16
N ASN A 127 2.76 -0.67 -44.15
CA ASN A 127 1.99 -0.13 -45.25
C ASN A 127 1.48 -1.28 -46.15
N PRO A 128 0.16 -1.42 -46.37
CA PRO A 128 -0.41 -2.45 -47.26
C PRO A 128 0.13 -2.43 -48.69
N LYS A 129 0.70 -1.30 -49.12
CA LYS A 129 1.24 -1.08 -50.46
C LYS A 129 2.75 -1.34 -50.55
N SER A 130 3.39 -1.82 -49.49
CA SER A 130 4.81 -2.19 -49.54
C SER A 130 5.09 -3.26 -50.60
N GLY A 131 6.16 -3.04 -51.37
CA GLY A 131 6.65 -3.97 -52.38
C GLY A 131 7.46 -5.14 -51.79
N ASP A 132 7.96 -4.99 -50.56
CA ASP A 132 8.68 -6.05 -49.86
C ASP A 132 7.74 -6.73 -48.86
N LYS A 133 7.05 -7.77 -49.34
CA LYS A 133 6.14 -8.61 -48.54
C LYS A 133 6.83 -9.85 -47.95
N SER A 134 8.14 -10.01 -48.17
CA SER A 134 8.87 -11.25 -47.88
C SER A 134 9.34 -11.34 -46.43
N LEU A 135 9.21 -10.27 -45.66
CA LEU A 135 9.63 -10.23 -44.27
C LEU A 135 8.39 -9.91 -43.43
N SER A 136 8.07 -10.77 -42.46
CA SER A 136 7.05 -10.54 -41.42
C SER A 136 7.51 -9.41 -40.49
N GLN A 137 7.74 -8.22 -41.04
CA GLN A 137 8.30 -7.09 -40.33
C GLN A 137 7.19 -6.33 -39.62
N ALA A 138 7.33 -6.25 -38.31
CA ALA A 138 6.53 -5.35 -37.50
C ALA A 138 7.31 -4.06 -37.22
N ALA A 139 6.61 -2.94 -37.21
CA ALA A 139 7.16 -1.68 -36.71
C ALA A 139 7.00 -1.64 -35.19
N LEU A 140 8.05 -1.24 -34.48
CA LEU A 140 7.96 -0.92 -33.06
C LEU A 140 7.52 0.53 -32.91
N ILE A 141 6.39 0.74 -32.25
CA ILE A 141 5.88 2.06 -31.90
C ILE A 141 5.83 2.21 -30.38
N ILE A 142 6.07 3.42 -29.91
CA ILE A 142 5.92 3.78 -28.50
C ILE A 142 4.68 4.66 -28.40
N ASP A 143 3.75 4.27 -27.53
CA ASP A 143 2.64 5.12 -27.15
C ASP A 143 3.18 6.24 -26.24
N PRO A 144 3.12 7.51 -26.65
CA PRO A 144 3.69 8.62 -25.88
C PRO A 144 2.90 8.92 -24.60
N GLU A 145 1.63 8.51 -24.49
CA GLU A 145 0.80 8.77 -23.31
C GLU A 145 1.03 7.71 -22.23
N THR A 146 1.08 6.44 -22.64
CA THR A 146 1.21 5.31 -21.70
C THR A 146 2.65 4.81 -21.56
N GLY A 147 3.56 5.21 -22.45
CA GLY A 147 4.94 4.74 -22.51
C GLY A 147 5.10 3.29 -23.00
N LYS A 148 4.00 2.63 -23.37
CA LYS A 148 4.00 1.22 -23.79
C LYS A 148 4.56 1.05 -25.20
N ILE A 149 5.26 -0.07 -25.42
CA ILE A 149 5.83 -0.43 -26.71
C ILE A 149 4.90 -1.43 -27.39
N TYR A 150 4.60 -1.22 -28.67
CA TYR A 150 3.79 -2.13 -29.47
C TYR A 150 4.52 -2.54 -30.74
N SER A 151 4.41 -3.82 -31.07
CA SER A 151 4.71 -4.38 -32.38
C SER A 151 3.46 -4.23 -33.24
N VAL A 152 3.58 -3.55 -34.38
CA VAL A 152 2.47 -3.35 -35.32
C VAL A 152 2.80 -4.06 -36.62
N SER A 153 1.89 -4.90 -37.08
CA SER A 153 1.95 -5.56 -38.39
C SER A 153 0.62 -5.35 -39.12
N TYR A 154 0.64 -5.40 -40.44
CA TYR A 154 -0.59 -5.35 -41.23
C TYR A 154 -0.95 -6.74 -41.74
N ASP A 155 -2.19 -7.16 -41.47
CA ASP A 155 -2.70 -8.45 -41.95
C ASP A 155 -3.50 -8.24 -43.23
N VAL A 156 -2.93 -8.76 -44.33
CA VAL A 156 -3.52 -8.71 -45.67
C VAL A 156 -4.83 -9.48 -45.79
N THR A 157 -5.10 -10.42 -44.88
CA THR A 157 -6.31 -11.26 -44.90
C THR A 157 -7.49 -10.54 -44.29
N THR A 158 -7.25 -9.79 -43.22
CA THR A 158 -8.28 -9.06 -42.47
C THR A 158 -8.38 -7.59 -42.84
N ASP A 159 -7.47 -7.10 -43.70
CA ASP A 159 -7.36 -5.68 -44.10
C ASP A 159 -7.24 -4.75 -42.88
N ALA A 160 -6.48 -5.20 -41.86
CA ALA A 160 -6.40 -4.53 -40.58
C ALA A 160 -4.97 -4.50 -40.02
N TYR A 161 -4.69 -3.48 -39.21
CA TYR A 161 -3.47 -3.42 -38.42
C TYR A 161 -3.63 -4.21 -37.13
N ILE A 162 -2.75 -5.17 -36.91
CA ILE A 162 -2.62 -5.91 -35.67
C ILE A 162 -1.62 -5.17 -34.79
N ARG A 163 -2.02 -4.86 -33.54
CA ARG A 163 -1.14 -4.30 -32.51
C ARG A 163 -0.95 -5.33 -31.41
N THR A 164 0.29 -5.66 -31.13
CA THR A 164 0.65 -6.56 -30.05
C THR A 164 1.56 -5.82 -29.09
N GLU A 165 1.18 -5.72 -27.82
CA GLU A 165 2.04 -5.10 -26.81
C GLU A 165 3.33 -5.90 -26.67
N VAL A 166 4.47 -5.21 -26.74
CA VAL A 166 5.80 -5.79 -26.56
C VAL A 166 6.23 -5.47 -25.14
N SER A 167 6.09 -6.46 -24.26
CA SER A 167 6.57 -6.37 -22.89
C SER A 167 8.06 -6.71 -22.84
N MET A 168 8.90 -5.75 -22.48
CA MET A 168 10.32 -6.03 -22.20
C MET A 168 10.47 -7.04 -21.06
N GLN A 169 9.53 -7.07 -20.10
CA GLN A 169 9.51 -8.08 -19.04
C GLN A 169 9.36 -9.49 -19.63
N ASP A 170 8.49 -9.68 -20.62
CA ASP A 170 8.30 -11.00 -21.25
C ASP A 170 9.46 -11.40 -22.15
N ASN A 171 10.10 -10.44 -22.84
CA ASN A 171 11.30 -10.73 -23.64
C ASN A 171 12.54 -10.99 -22.77
N ILE A 172 12.67 -10.35 -21.61
CA ILE A 172 13.77 -10.60 -20.66
C ILE A 172 13.60 -11.97 -19.99
N LYS A 173 12.36 -12.44 -19.74
CA LYS A 173 12.08 -13.80 -19.23
C LYS A 173 12.70 -14.90 -20.11
N GLU A 174 12.81 -14.71 -21.43
CA GLU A 174 13.42 -15.71 -22.33
C GLU A 174 14.96 -15.74 -22.30
N PHE A 175 15.62 -14.67 -21.82
CA PHE A 175 17.08 -14.57 -21.77
C PHE A 175 17.69 -14.72 -20.36
N GLU A 176 16.89 -14.64 -19.30
CA GLU A 176 17.35 -14.86 -17.92
C GLU A 176 17.49 -16.37 -17.64
N THR A 177 18.50 -16.74 -16.85
CA THR A 177 18.87 -18.13 -16.60
C THR A 177 17.97 -18.78 -15.55
N ARG A 178 17.21 -19.82 -15.94
CA ARG A 178 16.40 -20.74 -15.11
C ARG A 178 16.81 -20.82 -13.64
N THR A 179 16.41 -19.83 -12.86
CA THR A 179 16.81 -19.71 -11.46
C THR A 179 15.91 -20.60 -10.63
N PHE A 180 16.43 -21.75 -10.19
CA PHE A 180 15.75 -22.67 -9.30
C PHE A 180 16.38 -22.63 -7.91
N PHE A 181 15.56 -22.45 -6.88
CA PHE A 181 15.96 -22.65 -5.50
C PHE A 181 15.54 -24.04 -5.03
N LYS A 182 16.48 -24.76 -4.43
CA LYS A 182 16.22 -26.04 -3.78
C LYS A 182 16.63 -25.94 -2.32
N LYS A 183 15.81 -26.50 -1.45
CA LYS A 183 16.08 -26.58 -0.01
C LYS A 183 16.52 -27.98 0.35
N ALA A 184 17.48 -28.09 1.25
CA ALA A 184 17.85 -29.33 1.89
C ALA A 184 17.96 -29.08 3.40
N VAL A 185 17.50 -30.04 4.20
CA VAL A 185 17.70 -30.06 5.64
C VAL A 185 18.54 -31.29 5.97
N VAL A 186 19.54 -31.09 6.82
CA VAL A 186 20.41 -32.15 7.34
C VAL A 186 19.91 -32.46 8.73
N GLU A 187 19.40 -33.68 8.92
CA GLU A 187 18.81 -34.14 10.18
C GLU A 187 19.85 -34.84 11.07
N THR A 188 20.96 -35.29 10.49
CA THR A 188 22.05 -35.99 11.21
C THR A 188 23.43 -35.56 10.71
N ASP A 189 24.39 -35.46 11.63
CA ASP A 189 25.76 -35.06 11.30
C ASP A 189 26.39 -35.97 10.25
N GLY A 190 26.95 -35.35 9.21
CA GLY A 190 27.57 -36.07 8.08
C GLY A 190 26.58 -36.61 7.05
N GLN A 191 25.27 -36.38 7.19
CA GLN A 191 24.29 -36.69 6.14
C GLN A 191 24.53 -35.81 4.90
N THR A 192 24.59 -36.44 3.73
CA THR A 192 24.59 -35.71 2.45
C THR A 192 23.25 -34.99 2.28
N PRO A 193 23.25 -33.65 2.07
CA PRO A 193 22.02 -32.89 1.90
C PRO A 193 21.21 -33.38 0.68
N ASN A 194 19.92 -33.65 0.87
CA ASN A 194 19.00 -33.98 -0.21
C ASN A 194 18.19 -32.74 -0.60
N PHE A 195 18.44 -32.21 -1.81
CA PHE A 195 17.82 -30.98 -2.29
C PHE A 195 16.46 -31.24 -2.93
N VAL A 196 15.41 -30.66 -2.36
CA VAL A 196 14.02 -30.68 -2.85
C VAL A 196 13.59 -29.31 -3.36
N ASP A 197 12.66 -29.29 -4.30
CA ASP A 197 12.12 -28.04 -4.85
C ASP A 197 11.27 -27.31 -3.82
N THR A 198 11.36 -25.97 -3.77
CA THR A 198 10.66 -25.12 -2.78
C THR A 198 9.39 -24.50 -3.35
N ASN A 199 8.60 -25.25 -4.12
CA ASN A 199 7.51 -24.70 -4.93
C ASN A 199 6.19 -24.53 -4.17
N GLU A 200 6.12 -24.90 -2.88
CA GLU A 200 4.88 -24.85 -2.11
C GLU A 200 4.67 -23.47 -1.48
N ALA A 201 3.48 -22.91 -1.70
CA ALA A 201 3.07 -21.66 -1.07
C ALA A 201 2.94 -21.83 0.45
N PRO A 202 3.54 -20.95 1.27
CA PRO A 202 3.31 -20.93 2.70
C PRO A 202 1.82 -20.73 3.02
N ASP A 203 1.37 -21.34 4.11
CA ASP A 203 0.01 -21.10 4.60
C ASP A 203 -0.08 -19.72 5.26
N PHE A 204 -0.49 -18.72 4.48
CA PHE A 204 -0.66 -17.34 4.96
C PHE A 204 -1.80 -17.17 5.97
N THR A 205 -2.68 -18.18 6.16
CA THR A 205 -3.77 -18.08 7.15
C THR A 205 -3.28 -18.27 8.58
N THR A 206 -2.12 -18.90 8.76
CA THR A 206 -1.50 -19.14 10.06
C THR A 206 -0.37 -18.15 10.37
N ALA A 207 -0.12 -17.19 9.46
CA ALA A 207 0.97 -16.24 9.57
C ALA A 207 0.86 -15.37 10.82
N LYS A 208 1.96 -15.22 11.56
CA LYS A 208 2.04 -14.46 12.81
C LYS A 208 2.66 -13.09 12.59
N LYS A 209 2.34 -12.14 13.48
CA LYS A 209 2.94 -10.80 13.45
C LYS A 209 4.47 -10.91 13.55
N GLY A 210 5.16 -10.40 12.53
CA GLY A 210 6.63 -10.36 12.46
C GLY A 210 7.27 -11.41 11.57
N GLU A 211 6.50 -12.34 10.99
CA GLU A 211 7.01 -13.28 10.00
C GLU A 211 7.31 -12.58 8.65
N VAL A 212 8.36 -13.02 7.97
CA VAL A 212 8.85 -12.43 6.71
C VAL A 212 8.87 -13.48 5.62
N PHE A 213 8.17 -13.19 4.52
CA PHE A 213 8.03 -14.06 3.36
C PHE A 213 8.51 -13.32 2.11
N TYR A 214 9.22 -14.02 1.25
CA TYR A 214 9.59 -13.53 -0.07
C TYR A 214 8.80 -14.33 -1.11
N GLN A 215 8.17 -13.60 -2.02
CA GLN A 215 7.52 -14.16 -3.20
C GLN A 215 8.35 -13.78 -4.41
N TYR A 216 8.60 -14.74 -5.30
CA TYR A 216 9.26 -14.47 -6.57
C TYR A 216 8.53 -15.18 -7.70
N LEU A 217 8.52 -14.54 -8.87
CA LEU A 217 7.96 -15.10 -10.08
C LEU A 217 9.07 -15.83 -10.82
N GLY A 218 8.97 -17.16 -10.87
CA GLY A 218 9.82 -18.03 -11.67
C GLY A 218 9.56 -17.84 -13.17
N GLU A 219 10.54 -18.24 -13.98
CA GLU A 219 10.57 -18.02 -15.43
C GLU A 219 9.47 -18.76 -16.22
N ASP A 220 8.91 -19.83 -15.66
CA ASP A 220 7.75 -20.56 -16.18
C ASP A 220 6.40 -19.91 -15.76
N ASN A 221 6.43 -18.66 -15.30
CA ASN A 221 5.30 -17.94 -14.73
C ASN A 221 4.74 -18.62 -13.46
N ARG A 222 5.53 -19.51 -12.84
CA ARG A 222 5.25 -20.12 -11.54
C ARG A 222 5.59 -19.13 -10.44
N ILE A 223 4.76 -19.10 -9.40
CA ILE A 223 5.06 -18.32 -8.21
C ILE A 223 5.68 -19.24 -7.18
N ASP A 224 6.89 -18.92 -6.77
CA ASP A 224 7.61 -19.62 -5.73
C ASP A 224 7.80 -18.71 -4.52
N TYR A 225 8.10 -19.33 -3.38
CA TYR A 225 8.17 -18.65 -2.09
C TYR A 225 9.40 -19.06 -1.31
N LEU A 226 9.94 -18.11 -0.56
CA LEU A 226 10.96 -18.35 0.45
C LEU A 226 10.46 -17.88 1.80
N ASN A 227 10.35 -18.81 2.75
CA ASN A 227 9.94 -18.53 4.12
C ASN A 227 11.18 -18.50 5.03
N LEU A 228 11.90 -17.37 5.00
CA LEU A 228 13.10 -17.19 5.81
C LEU A 228 12.81 -17.31 7.31
N THR A 229 11.63 -16.89 7.77
CA THR A 229 11.28 -17.03 9.19
C THR A 229 11.20 -18.49 9.62
N ALA A 230 10.56 -19.36 8.83
CA ALA A 230 10.54 -20.79 9.09
C ALA A 230 11.94 -21.42 9.02
N ASP A 231 12.78 -21.01 8.06
CA ASP A 231 14.14 -21.51 7.92
C ASP A 231 15.02 -21.14 9.13
N VAL A 232 14.99 -19.88 9.56
CA VAL A 232 15.73 -19.41 10.73
C VAL A 232 15.21 -20.08 12.01
N THR A 233 13.89 -20.27 12.13
CA THR A 233 13.29 -20.97 13.27
C THR A 233 13.78 -22.40 13.34
N ASN A 234 13.76 -23.13 12.21
CA ASN A 234 14.27 -24.49 12.14
C ASN A 234 15.76 -24.56 12.52
N ILE A 235 16.58 -23.61 12.07
CA ILE A 235 18.00 -23.52 12.44
C ILE A 235 18.16 -23.36 13.95
N ILE A 236 17.44 -22.44 14.58
CA ILE A 236 17.53 -22.22 16.03
C ILE A 236 17.02 -23.45 16.81
N GLU A 237 15.97 -24.10 16.31
CA GLU A 237 15.33 -25.24 16.96
C GLU A 237 16.03 -26.57 16.76
N ASN A 238 16.89 -26.73 15.75
CA ASN A 238 17.48 -28.04 15.42
C ASN A 238 19.01 -28.02 15.35
N ASN A 239 19.67 -26.86 15.30
CA ASN A 239 21.13 -26.79 15.32
C ASN A 239 21.66 -26.80 16.76
N GLU A 240 22.30 -27.90 17.17
CA GLU A 240 22.83 -28.06 18.54
C GLU A 240 23.88 -27.01 18.91
N ASN A 241 24.76 -26.63 17.98
CA ASN A 241 25.78 -25.61 18.25
C ASN A 241 25.14 -24.24 18.56
N ILE A 242 24.16 -23.82 17.77
CA ILE A 242 23.45 -22.55 18.00
C ILE A 242 22.70 -22.58 19.33
N LYS A 243 22.04 -23.69 19.66
CA LYS A 243 21.40 -23.84 20.97
C LYS A 243 22.40 -23.73 22.10
N ASN A 244 23.51 -24.43 22.02
CA ASN A 244 24.57 -24.40 23.03
C ASN A 244 25.14 -23.00 23.20
N GLU A 245 25.41 -22.28 22.10
CA GLU A 245 25.86 -20.88 22.14
C GLU A 245 24.82 -19.95 22.78
N ILE A 246 23.55 -20.06 22.40
CA ILE A 246 22.46 -19.29 23.03
C ILE A 246 22.38 -19.61 24.53
N THR A 247 22.42 -20.89 24.90
CA THR A 247 22.43 -21.32 26.30
C THR A 247 23.65 -20.78 27.04
N ASN A 248 24.83 -20.80 26.44
CA ASN A 248 26.04 -20.23 27.02
C ASN A 248 25.89 -18.73 27.24
N ILE A 249 25.40 -17.97 26.26
CA ILE A 249 25.12 -16.53 26.40
C ILE A 249 24.11 -16.26 27.52
N LEU A 250 23.03 -17.04 27.57
CA LEU A 250 22.02 -16.92 28.63
C LEU A 250 22.61 -17.26 30.01
N ASN A 251 23.60 -18.16 30.08
CA ASN A 251 24.23 -18.60 31.32
C ASN A 251 25.45 -17.76 31.73
N GLN A 252 26.03 -16.94 30.83
CA GLN A 252 27.17 -16.05 31.12
C GLN A 252 26.88 -15.01 32.22
N GLY A 253 25.61 -14.80 32.58
CA GLY A 253 25.17 -13.75 33.50
C GLY A 253 25.00 -14.14 34.98
N GLY A 254 25.37 -15.36 35.41
CA GLY A 254 25.21 -15.74 36.82
C GLY A 254 23.73 -15.88 37.25
N ASN A 255 22.94 -16.55 36.42
CA ASN A 255 21.53 -16.81 36.72
C ASN A 255 21.37 -17.55 38.05
N VAL A 256 20.36 -17.12 38.80
CA VAL A 256 19.98 -17.72 40.06
C VAL A 256 18.65 -18.46 39.85
N TYR A 257 18.65 -19.75 40.14
CA TYR A 257 17.53 -20.66 39.91
C TYR A 257 16.88 -21.01 41.25
N PHE A 258 15.55 -21.18 41.25
CA PHE A 258 14.80 -21.69 42.39
C PHE A 258 14.27 -23.09 42.07
N THR A 259 14.35 -24.00 43.03
CA THR A 259 13.77 -25.33 42.91
C THR A 259 12.72 -25.60 43.98
N THR A 260 11.59 -26.16 43.62
CA THR A 260 10.55 -26.63 44.56
C THR A 260 10.81 -28.06 45.05
N GLU A 261 11.60 -28.84 44.29
CA GLU A 261 11.95 -30.23 44.59
C GLU A 261 13.47 -30.39 44.70
N ALA A 262 13.95 -31.50 45.29
CA ALA A 262 15.38 -31.74 45.39
C ALA A 262 15.98 -32.10 44.02
N ILE A 263 17.14 -31.54 43.69
CA ILE A 263 17.84 -31.80 42.42
C ILE A 263 19.30 -32.17 42.72
N GLY A 264 19.62 -33.47 42.66
CA GLY A 264 20.95 -33.95 43.04
C GLY A 264 21.25 -33.60 44.50
N ASP A 265 22.34 -32.87 44.74
CA ASP A 265 22.73 -32.39 46.07
C ASP A 265 22.05 -31.07 46.48
N ILE A 266 21.22 -30.47 45.61
CA ILE A 266 20.46 -29.26 45.92
C ILE A 266 19.15 -29.64 46.65
N PRO A 267 18.92 -29.17 47.88
CA PRO A 267 17.67 -29.43 48.60
C PRO A 267 16.45 -28.77 47.96
N ALA A 268 15.25 -29.32 48.22
CA ALA A 268 14.00 -28.69 47.83
C ALA A 268 13.84 -27.29 48.44
N ASN A 269 13.12 -26.39 47.75
CA ASN A 269 12.90 -25.00 48.12
C ASN A 269 14.19 -24.16 48.28
N SER A 270 15.23 -24.51 47.51
CA SER A 270 16.52 -23.82 47.57
C SER A 270 16.75 -22.93 46.36
N ILE A 271 17.56 -21.91 46.56
CA ILE A 271 18.11 -21.06 45.52
C ILE A 271 19.51 -21.58 45.18
N TYR A 272 19.85 -21.70 43.90
CA TYR A 272 21.17 -22.15 43.45
C TYR A 272 21.62 -21.41 42.18
N TYR A 273 22.92 -21.38 41.92
CA TYR A 273 23.48 -20.97 40.64
C TYR A 273 24.29 -22.12 40.03
N ILE A 274 24.64 -21.99 38.75
CA ILE A 274 25.53 -22.92 38.07
C ILE A 274 26.88 -22.22 37.95
N ASP A 275 27.92 -22.82 38.53
CA ASP A 275 29.29 -22.32 38.42
C ASP A 275 29.75 -22.42 36.96
N THR A 276 30.24 -21.32 36.39
CA THR A 276 30.59 -21.25 34.96
C THR A 276 31.89 -21.98 34.63
N ASP A 277 32.76 -22.20 35.62
CA ASP A 277 34.06 -22.86 35.43
C ASP A 277 33.95 -24.38 35.63
N THR A 278 33.11 -24.83 36.56
CA THR A 278 32.93 -26.26 36.89
C THR A 278 31.65 -26.88 36.33
N ASN A 279 30.68 -26.05 35.89
CA ASN A 279 29.33 -26.45 35.51
C ASN A 279 28.55 -27.18 36.62
N GLU A 280 28.97 -27.02 37.88
CA GLU A 280 28.32 -27.60 39.06
C GLU A 280 27.24 -26.68 39.61
N LYS A 281 26.21 -27.27 40.22
CA LYS A 281 25.13 -26.52 40.88
C LYS A 281 25.56 -26.20 42.31
N VAL A 282 25.52 -24.92 42.69
CA VAL A 282 25.94 -24.45 44.01
C VAL A 282 24.77 -23.75 44.71
N VAL A 283 24.43 -24.17 45.93
CA VAL A 283 23.38 -23.56 46.75
C VAL A 283 23.80 -22.14 47.16
N VAL A 284 22.88 -21.20 47.02
CA VAL A 284 23.02 -19.84 47.57
C VAL A 284 22.46 -19.82 48.98
N ASP A 285 23.34 -19.75 49.99
CA ASP A 285 22.92 -19.54 51.38
C ASP A 285 22.68 -18.06 51.64
N LEU A 286 21.41 -17.68 51.78
CA LEU A 286 20.97 -16.33 52.11
C LEU A 286 20.72 -16.13 53.61
N SER A 287 20.90 -17.16 54.44
CA SER A 287 20.49 -17.13 55.84
C SER A 287 21.20 -16.02 56.60
N SER A 288 22.51 -15.89 56.41
CA SER A 288 23.30 -14.83 57.05
C SER A 288 22.90 -13.43 56.58
N THR A 289 22.67 -13.26 55.27
CA THR A 289 22.21 -11.99 54.69
C THR A 289 20.86 -11.57 55.24
N ILE A 290 19.88 -12.48 55.30
CA ILE A 290 18.55 -12.21 55.84
C ILE A 290 18.64 -11.90 57.34
N ILE A 291 19.42 -12.66 58.10
CA ILE A 291 19.62 -12.41 59.53
C ILE A 291 20.26 -11.03 59.76
N ASN A 292 21.26 -10.66 58.96
CA ASN A 292 21.89 -9.34 59.04
C ASN A 292 20.88 -8.24 58.72
N GLU A 293 20.10 -8.38 57.65
CA GLU A 293 19.08 -7.39 57.28
C GLU A 293 18.03 -7.22 58.38
N ILE A 294 17.57 -8.32 58.99
CA ILE A 294 16.64 -8.28 60.13
C ILE A 294 17.29 -7.60 61.34
N THR A 295 18.57 -7.89 61.59
CA THR A 295 19.30 -7.37 62.75
C THR A 295 19.59 -5.88 62.60
N GLU A 296 20.02 -5.43 61.43
CA GLU A 296 20.31 -4.03 61.12
C GLU A 296 19.04 -3.19 61.14
N ASN A 297 17.90 -3.74 60.68
CA ASN A 297 16.62 -3.04 60.65
C ASN A 297 15.71 -3.37 61.84
N ILE A 298 16.24 -3.96 62.93
CA ILE A 298 15.43 -4.48 64.03
C ILE A 298 14.54 -3.41 64.66
N GLU A 299 14.98 -2.14 64.70
CA GLU A 299 14.20 -1.03 65.23
C GLU A 299 13.01 -0.66 64.34
N ILE A 300 13.20 -0.66 63.01
CA ILE A 300 12.14 -0.43 62.03
C ILE A 300 11.11 -1.55 62.13
N ILE A 301 11.58 -2.80 62.16
CA ILE A 301 10.72 -3.98 62.30
C ILE A 301 9.91 -3.87 63.59
N LYS A 302 10.55 -3.59 64.74
CA LYS A 302 9.86 -3.40 66.03
C LYS A 302 8.81 -2.29 65.99
N ASN A 303 9.06 -1.19 65.30
CA ASN A 303 8.10 -0.09 65.18
C ASN A 303 6.89 -0.45 64.30
N GLU A 304 7.09 -1.29 63.27
CA GLU A 304 6.00 -1.73 62.39
C GLU A 304 5.19 -2.89 62.98
N VAL A 305 5.85 -3.85 63.64
CA VAL A 305 5.19 -5.04 64.22
C VAL A 305 4.75 -4.86 65.67
N GLY A 306 5.19 -3.80 66.35
CA GLY A 306 4.84 -3.51 67.74
C GLY A 306 3.38 -3.13 67.92
N ASN A 307 2.80 -3.47 69.08
CA ASN A 307 1.41 -3.10 69.41
C ASN A 307 1.29 -1.57 69.59
N LYS A 308 0.58 -0.91 68.68
CA LYS A 308 0.34 0.56 68.73
C LYS A 308 -0.95 0.84 69.51
N ILE A 309 -0.83 1.14 70.81
CA ILE A 309 -1.98 1.35 71.70
C ILE A 309 -2.65 2.70 71.43
N THR A 310 -3.80 2.65 70.74
CA THR A 310 -4.65 3.79 70.38
C THR A 310 -5.89 3.85 71.28
N ASN A 311 -6.48 5.03 71.44
CA ASN A 311 -7.64 5.19 72.30
C ASN A 311 -8.88 4.54 71.65
N ASN A 312 -9.66 3.84 72.47
CA ASN A 312 -10.95 3.25 72.14
C ASN A 312 -10.91 2.07 71.15
N GLU A 313 -9.74 1.43 70.98
CA GLU A 313 -9.56 0.25 70.13
C GLU A 313 -9.05 -0.96 70.94
N VAL A 314 -9.49 -2.15 70.56
CA VAL A 314 -8.99 -3.42 71.11
C VAL A 314 -7.93 -3.95 70.15
N ILE A 315 -6.72 -4.18 70.66
CA ILE A 315 -5.57 -4.62 69.89
C ILE A 315 -5.24 -6.05 70.29
N LYS A 316 -5.24 -6.96 69.32
CA LYS A 316 -4.72 -8.32 69.50
C LYS A 316 -3.21 -8.28 69.58
N THR A 317 -2.65 -8.88 70.61
CA THR A 317 -1.20 -9.01 70.78
C THR A 317 -0.70 -10.35 70.22
N ALA A 318 0.61 -10.51 70.07
CA ALA A 318 1.22 -11.80 69.75
C ALA A 318 1.29 -12.76 70.96
N ASN A 319 0.88 -12.32 72.17
CA ASN A 319 0.93 -13.13 73.38
C ASN A 319 -0.33 -14.00 73.52
N THR A 320 -0.16 -15.16 74.15
CA THR A 320 -1.26 -16.07 74.52
C THR A 320 -1.13 -16.49 75.98
N VAL A 321 -2.24 -16.67 76.67
CA VAL A 321 -2.30 -17.27 78.02
C VAL A 321 -3.19 -18.49 77.97
N ASP A 322 -2.67 -19.66 78.35
CA ASP A 322 -3.41 -20.93 78.33
C ASP A 322 -4.09 -21.22 76.97
N THR A 323 -3.47 -20.79 75.85
CA THR A 323 -3.95 -20.80 74.44
C THR A 323 -4.87 -19.66 74.01
N ASP A 324 -5.40 -18.87 74.94
CA ASP A 324 -6.26 -17.73 74.62
C ASP A 324 -5.42 -16.52 74.20
N ALA A 325 -5.82 -15.83 73.12
CA ALA A 325 -5.15 -14.62 72.66
C ALA A 325 -5.28 -13.50 73.70
N VAL A 326 -4.19 -12.76 73.90
CA VAL A 326 -4.15 -11.58 74.77
C VAL A 326 -4.47 -10.33 73.97
N PHE A 327 -5.37 -9.52 74.50
CA PHE A 327 -5.82 -8.26 73.93
C PHE A 327 -5.52 -7.10 74.88
N ILE A 328 -5.24 -5.94 74.29
CA ILE A 328 -5.05 -4.69 75.03
C ILE A 328 -6.13 -3.71 74.58
N TYR A 329 -6.79 -3.05 75.53
CA TYR A 329 -7.74 -1.98 75.28
C TYR A 329 -7.34 -0.74 76.05
N LYS A 330 -7.26 0.41 75.37
CA LYS A 330 -7.14 1.72 76.01
C LYS A 330 -8.49 2.44 75.94
N GLY A 331 -8.98 2.90 77.08
CA GLY A 331 -10.21 3.68 77.16
C GLY A 331 -10.16 4.73 78.27
N VAL A 332 -11.32 5.30 78.59
CA VAL A 332 -11.49 6.27 79.67
C VAL A 332 -12.57 5.78 80.61
N THR A 333 -12.37 5.98 81.92
CA THR A 333 -13.39 5.77 82.94
C THR A 333 -13.43 6.92 83.92
N LYS A 334 -14.63 7.24 84.42
CA LYS A 334 -14.80 8.18 85.52
C LYS A 334 -14.61 7.46 86.84
N ILE A 335 -13.75 7.96 87.71
CA ILE A 335 -13.50 7.38 89.04
C ILE A 335 -14.08 8.32 90.10
N THR A 336 -14.78 7.76 91.09
CA THR A 336 -15.30 8.49 92.25
C THR A 336 -14.86 7.77 93.53
N GLY A 337 -14.02 8.42 94.34
CA GLY A 337 -13.36 7.77 95.47
C GLY A 337 -12.42 6.67 94.98
N ALA A 338 -12.68 5.42 95.35
CA ALA A 338 -11.90 4.26 94.90
C ALA A 338 -12.58 3.45 93.78
N LYS A 339 -13.82 3.82 93.38
CA LYS A 339 -14.60 3.03 92.43
C LYS A 339 -14.51 3.61 91.03
N ALA A 340 -14.07 2.79 90.07
CA ALA A 340 -14.17 3.13 88.67
C ALA A 340 -15.59 2.90 88.16
N LYS A 341 -16.09 3.83 87.34
CA LYS A 341 -17.29 3.60 86.56
C LYS A 341 -17.02 2.50 85.54
N ARG A 342 -18.08 1.78 85.17
CA ARG A 342 -18.02 0.66 84.24
C ARG A 342 -17.30 1.02 82.92
N VAL A 343 -16.29 0.23 82.57
CA VAL A 343 -15.60 0.30 81.28
C VAL A 343 -16.32 -0.60 80.29
N GLU A 344 -16.73 -0.07 79.14
CA GLU A 344 -17.53 -0.79 78.14
C GLU A 344 -16.73 -1.04 76.86
N LEU A 345 -16.64 -2.32 76.50
CA LEU A 345 -15.98 -2.84 75.30
C LEU A 345 -16.98 -3.37 74.25
N ASP A 346 -18.29 -3.14 74.44
CA ASP A 346 -19.30 -3.61 73.50
C ASP A 346 -19.11 -3.01 72.10
N GLY A 347 -19.21 -3.86 71.08
CA GLY A 347 -18.94 -3.51 69.68
C GLY A 347 -17.46 -3.26 69.32
N LYS A 348 -16.53 -3.37 70.27
CA LYS A 348 -15.09 -3.12 70.06
C LYS A 348 -14.23 -4.39 70.05
N LEU A 349 -14.82 -5.51 70.48
CA LEU A 349 -14.18 -6.83 70.46
C LEU A 349 -14.18 -7.40 69.03
N SER A 350 -13.07 -7.98 68.60
CA SER A 350 -12.91 -8.58 67.27
C SER A 350 -13.59 -9.96 67.15
N GLN A 351 -13.80 -10.45 65.92
CA GLN A 351 -14.45 -11.74 65.65
C GLN A 351 -13.76 -12.95 66.32
N GLU A 352 -12.47 -12.86 66.61
CA GLU A 352 -11.68 -13.94 67.25
C GLU A 352 -11.80 -14.00 68.79
N GLY A 353 -12.53 -13.07 69.41
CA GLY A 353 -12.73 -13.06 70.86
C GLY A 353 -13.91 -12.17 71.23
N SER A 354 -15.11 -12.74 71.28
CA SER A 354 -16.37 -12.00 71.41
C SER A 354 -16.73 -11.65 72.86
N ASN A 355 -16.10 -12.33 73.82
CA ASN A 355 -16.35 -12.19 75.24
C ASN A 355 -15.05 -12.15 76.03
N ILE A 356 -14.95 -11.22 76.98
CA ILE A 356 -13.83 -11.15 77.92
C ILE A 356 -13.87 -12.40 78.81
N ASP A 357 -12.74 -13.11 78.90
CA ASP A 357 -12.60 -14.31 79.72
C ASP A 357 -11.84 -14.02 81.02
N ARG A 358 -10.62 -13.47 80.92
CA ARG A 358 -9.76 -13.16 82.08
C ARG A 358 -9.15 -11.78 81.95
N ILE A 359 -9.18 -10.99 83.02
CA ILE A 359 -8.38 -9.76 83.12
C ILE A 359 -6.98 -10.11 83.62
N LEU A 360 -5.96 -9.66 82.90
CA LEU A 360 -4.55 -9.86 83.24
C LEU A 360 -3.98 -8.66 83.99
N ALA A 361 -4.25 -7.45 83.50
CA ALA A 361 -3.79 -6.22 84.13
C ALA A 361 -4.74 -5.05 83.85
N ILE A 362 -4.84 -4.14 84.82
CA ILE A 362 -5.48 -2.84 84.63
C ILE A 362 -4.51 -1.77 85.12
N GLN A 363 -4.22 -0.80 84.28
CA GLN A 363 -3.40 0.34 84.59
C GLN A 363 -4.21 1.62 84.43
N VAL A 364 -4.20 2.47 85.46
CA VAL A 364 -4.97 3.71 85.51
C VAL A 364 -4.03 4.90 85.44
N PHE A 365 -4.28 5.80 84.50
CA PHE A 365 -3.47 6.97 84.20
C PHE A 365 -4.28 8.26 84.27
N GLN A 366 -3.59 9.36 84.58
CA GLN A 366 -4.10 10.71 84.40
C GLN A 366 -3.07 11.50 83.60
N GLY A 367 -3.38 11.79 82.34
CA GLY A 367 -2.38 12.25 81.37
C GLY A 367 -1.21 11.27 81.28
N ASN A 368 0.02 11.76 81.37
CA ASN A 368 1.24 10.94 81.27
C ASN A 368 1.66 10.26 82.59
N LYS A 369 0.85 10.34 83.65
CA LYS A 369 1.19 9.82 84.98
C LYS A 369 0.39 8.56 85.31
N LEU A 370 1.10 7.47 85.66
CA LEU A 370 0.48 6.30 86.27
C LEU A 370 -0.04 6.66 87.66
N ILE A 371 -1.34 6.48 87.87
CA ILE A 371 -2.01 6.74 89.14
C ILE A 371 -1.97 5.48 90.01
N THR A 372 -2.35 4.34 89.42
CA THR A 372 -2.24 3.04 90.08
C THR A 372 -2.33 1.91 89.06
N ASN A 373 -1.65 0.80 89.32
CA ASN A 373 -1.89 -0.52 88.71
C ASN A 373 -2.44 -1.53 89.73
N ALA A 374 -2.60 -1.11 90.98
CA ALA A 374 -3.23 -1.89 92.03
C ALA A 374 -4.75 -1.71 91.92
N VAL A 375 -5.41 -2.72 91.37
CA VAL A 375 -6.86 -2.84 91.29
C VAL A 375 -7.35 -4.04 92.08
N THR A 376 -8.56 -3.93 92.63
CA THR A 376 -9.25 -4.98 93.38
C THR A 376 -10.72 -5.02 92.99
N ASP A 377 -11.44 -6.06 93.41
CA ASP A 377 -12.85 -6.28 93.08
C ASP A 377 -13.15 -6.15 91.58
N VAL A 378 -12.28 -6.72 90.74
CA VAL A 378 -12.48 -6.72 89.29
C VAL A 378 -13.62 -7.68 88.97
N VAL A 379 -14.69 -7.14 88.38
CA VAL A 379 -15.89 -7.88 87.99
C VAL A 379 -16.09 -7.71 86.49
N ILE A 380 -16.15 -8.83 85.78
CA ILE A 380 -16.64 -8.89 84.41
C ILE A 380 -18.16 -9.04 84.48
N ASP A 381 -18.89 -8.14 83.82
CA ASP A 381 -20.36 -8.15 83.77
C ASP A 381 -20.88 -9.44 83.12
N SER A 382 -22.15 -9.81 83.35
CA SER A 382 -22.76 -11.04 82.81
C SER A 382 -22.76 -11.12 81.29
N THR A 383 -22.73 -9.97 80.61
CA THR A 383 -22.58 -9.85 79.16
C THR A 383 -21.15 -10.08 78.67
N LYS A 384 -20.17 -10.23 79.57
CA LYS A 384 -18.74 -10.39 79.31
C LYS A 384 -18.10 -9.32 78.43
N LYS A 385 -18.69 -8.13 78.40
CA LYS A 385 -18.25 -6.99 77.57
C LYS A 385 -17.96 -5.73 78.37
N LYS A 386 -18.16 -5.80 79.69
CA LYS A 386 -18.02 -4.66 80.59
C LYS A 386 -17.23 -5.06 81.82
N ILE A 387 -16.41 -4.15 82.30
CA ILE A 387 -15.52 -4.37 83.43
C ILE A 387 -15.79 -3.29 84.48
N ASP A 388 -16.06 -3.73 85.71
CA ASP A 388 -16.09 -2.90 86.90
C ASP A 388 -14.87 -3.24 87.76
N PHE A 389 -14.23 -2.25 88.37
CA PHE A 389 -13.11 -2.47 89.28
C PHE A 389 -12.99 -1.35 90.30
N ASN A 390 -12.32 -1.64 91.41
CA ASN A 390 -11.95 -0.67 92.43
C ASN A 390 -10.43 -0.51 92.47
N LEU A 391 -9.97 0.65 92.94
CA LEU A 391 -8.55 0.93 93.13
C LEU A 391 -8.12 0.43 94.51
N GLY A 392 -7.04 -0.34 94.56
CA GLY A 392 -6.48 -0.85 95.80
C GLY A 392 -5.99 -2.30 95.71
N THR A 393 -5.79 -2.93 96.86
CA THR A 393 -5.25 -4.30 96.93
C THR A 393 -6.00 -5.08 98.01
N GLY A 394 -6.55 -6.24 97.62
CA GLY A 394 -7.38 -7.04 98.51
C GLY A 394 -8.59 -6.24 98.99
N LYS A 395 -8.73 -6.09 100.31
CA LYS A 395 -9.82 -5.30 100.92
C LYS A 395 -9.44 -3.84 101.23
N MET A 396 -8.25 -3.41 100.84
CA MET A 396 -7.80 -2.03 101.04
C MET A 396 -8.09 -1.22 99.78
N TYR A 397 -8.83 -0.13 99.93
CA TYR A 397 -9.22 0.77 98.85
C TYR A 397 -8.37 2.03 98.86
N VAL A 398 -7.95 2.48 97.68
CA VAL A 398 -7.15 3.70 97.51
C VAL A 398 -8.01 4.74 96.80
N PRO A 399 -8.58 5.73 97.52
CA PRO A 399 -9.38 6.76 96.90
C PRO A 399 -8.50 7.74 96.11
N VAL A 400 -9.00 8.16 94.96
CA VAL A 400 -8.41 9.21 94.12
C VAL A 400 -9.41 10.34 93.92
N ALA A 401 -8.93 11.48 93.43
CA ALA A 401 -9.80 12.62 93.12
C ALA A 401 -10.84 12.23 92.06
N GLU A 402 -12.06 12.74 92.19
CA GLU A 402 -13.09 12.49 91.19
C GLU A 402 -12.69 13.09 89.84
N GLY A 403 -12.77 12.30 88.78
CA GLY A 403 -12.40 12.74 87.44
C GLY A 403 -12.40 11.62 86.42
N ASP A 404 -12.08 11.97 85.19
CA ASP A 404 -11.88 11.03 84.09
C ASP A 404 -10.42 10.57 84.07
N TYR A 405 -10.22 9.26 83.96
CA TYR A 405 -8.93 8.59 83.96
C TYR A 405 -8.80 7.70 82.74
N GLU A 406 -7.62 7.67 82.15
CA GLU A 406 -7.29 6.72 81.11
C GLU A 406 -7.04 5.35 81.72
N VAL A 407 -7.54 4.31 81.08
CA VAL A 407 -7.39 2.93 81.53
C VAL A 407 -6.85 2.08 80.40
N ILE A 408 -5.76 1.37 80.67
CA ILE A 408 -5.23 0.33 79.79
C ILE A 408 -5.55 -1.00 80.45
N ILE A 409 -6.27 -1.86 79.72
CA ILE A 409 -6.74 -3.14 80.20
C ILE A 409 -6.13 -4.21 79.30
N GLU A 410 -5.42 -5.15 79.91
CA GLU A 410 -4.91 -6.35 79.26
C GLU A 410 -5.78 -7.54 79.69
N PHE A 411 -6.29 -8.30 78.73
CA PHE A 411 -7.25 -9.37 78.98
C PHE A 411 -7.19 -10.47 77.92
N THR A 412 -7.70 -11.66 78.25
CA THR A 412 -7.98 -12.71 77.26
C THR A 412 -9.46 -12.69 76.86
N ALA A 413 -9.75 -13.11 75.64
CA ALA A 413 -11.13 -13.20 75.13
C ALA A 413 -11.40 -14.52 74.39
N LYS A 414 -12.67 -14.94 74.38
CA LYS A 414 -13.19 -16.16 73.74
C LYS A 414 -14.41 -15.87 72.87
#